data_AF-A0A3D3L9J8-F1
#
_entry.id   AF-A0A3D3L9J8-F1
#
_cell.length_a   1.000
_cell.length_b   1.000
_cell.length_c   1.000
_cell.angle_alpha   90.00
_cell.angle_beta   90.00
_cell.angle_gamma   90.00
#
_symmetry.space_group_name_H-M   'P 1'
#
loop_
_entity.id
_entity.type
_entity.pdbx_description
1 polymer ?
#
loop_
_entity_poly.entity_id
_entity_poly.type
_entity_poly.pdbx_seq_one_letter_code
_entity_poly.pdbx_strand_id
1 'polypeptide(L)' 'MTTASTAKTLIEFDDRTVRRFMIASIIWGVVGMLVGVLIASQLNFWRLNFDLPWLTFGRLRPLHTNAVI' A
#
# COMPACT_ATOMS: atom_id res chain seq x y z
N MET A 1 -28.74 28.47 -45.06
CA MET A 1 -28.77 28.10 -43.63
C MET A 1 -27.63 27.14 -43.37
N THR A 2 -26.54 27.61 -42.79
CA THR A 2 -25.38 26.80 -42.38
C THR A 2 -25.57 26.39 -40.92
N THR A 3 -25.80 25.11 -40.68
CA THR A 3 -25.93 24.54 -39.33
C THR A 3 -24.55 24.38 -38.72
N ALA A 4 -24.20 25.20 -37.73
CA ALA A 4 -23.00 25.01 -36.94
C ALA A 4 -23.18 23.79 -36.01
N SER A 5 -22.32 22.78 -36.16
CA SER A 5 -22.26 21.63 -35.26
C SER A 5 -21.55 22.03 -33.97
N THR A 6 -22.27 22.05 -32.85
CA THR A 6 -21.70 22.25 -31.52
C THR A 6 -20.83 21.06 -31.17
N ALA A 7 -19.50 21.22 -31.25
CA ALA A 7 -18.55 20.20 -30.87
C ALA A 7 -18.61 19.97 -29.35
N LYS A 8 -19.05 18.77 -28.93
CA LYS A 8 -19.05 18.34 -27.54
C LYS A 8 -17.60 18.11 -27.09
N THR A 9 -17.10 18.92 -26.16
CA THR A 9 -15.79 18.70 -25.54
C THR A 9 -15.86 17.48 -24.62
N LEU A 10 -15.14 16.42 -24.96
CA LEU A 10 -14.99 15.25 -24.10
C LEU A 10 -13.77 15.45 -23.21
N ILE A 11 -13.99 15.51 -21.90
CA ILE A 11 -12.91 15.49 -20.91
C ILE A 11 -12.58 14.02 -20.67
N GLU A 12 -11.38 13.61 -21.06
CA GLU A 12 -10.85 12.26 -20.83
C GLU A 12 -9.83 12.32 -19.70
N PHE A 13 -10.01 11.49 -18.67
CA PHE A 13 -9.10 11.40 -17.53
C PHE A 13 -8.06 10.29 -17.74
N ASP A 14 -6.84 10.49 -17.22
CA ASP A 14 -5.81 9.44 -17.23
C ASP A 14 -6.05 8.40 -16.13
N ASP A 15 -6.83 7.38 -16.46
CA ASP A 15 -7.10 6.24 -15.57
C ASP A 15 -5.90 5.29 -15.43
N ARG A 16 -4.90 5.37 -16.31
CA ARG A 16 -3.77 4.44 -16.31
C ARG A 16 -2.91 4.66 -15.06
N THR A 17 -2.65 5.92 -14.72
CA THR A 17 -1.86 6.27 -13.54
C THR A 17 -2.59 5.87 -12.26
N VAL A 18 -3.88 6.20 -12.15
CA VAL A 18 -4.73 5.84 -11.00
C VAL A 18 -4.77 4.33 -10.79
N ARG A 19 -4.96 3.55 -11.85
CA ARG A 19 -5.01 2.08 -11.78
C ARG A 19 -3.70 1.48 -11.27
N ARG A 20 -2.54 2.04 -11.68
CA ARG A 20 -1.24 1.57 -11.21
C ARG A 20 -1.03 1.85 -9.73
N PHE A 21 -1.37 3.04 -9.26
CA PHE A 21 -1.30 3.39 -7.85
C PHE A 21 -2.27 2.57 -7.00
N MET A 22 -3.49 2.32 -7.48
CA MET A 22 -4.46 1.45 -6.80
C MET A 22 -3.88 0.05 -6.56
N ILE A 23 -3.25 -0.55 -7.57
CA ILE A 23 -2.60 -1.87 -7.43
C ILE A 23 -1.44 -1.78 -6.43
N ALA A 24 -0.60 -0.75 -6.52
CA ALA A 24 0.50 -0.55 -5.58
C ALA A 24 0.01 -0.39 -4.13
N SER A 25 -1.07 0.36 -3.90
CA SER A 25 -1.68 0.54 -2.58
C SER A 25 -2.22 -0.76 -2.00
N ILE A 26 -2.84 -1.63 -2.83
CA ILE A 26 -3.29 -2.94 -2.37
C ILE A 26 -2.09 -3.82 -1.96
N ILE A 27 -1.04 -3.83 -2.77
CA ILE A 27 0.18 -4.61 -2.47
C ILE A 27 0.80 -4.14 -1.15
N TRP A 28 1.03 -2.84 -1.00
CA TRP A 28 1.60 -2.28 0.23
C TRP A 28 0.68 -2.45 1.44
N GLY A 29 -0.63 -2.32 1.27
CA GLY A 29 -1.61 -2.60 2.31
C GLY A 29 -1.51 -4.04 2.82
N VAL A 30 -1.38 -5.02 1.92
CA VAL A 30 -1.18 -6.43 2.31
C VAL A 30 0.15 -6.62 3.03
N VAL A 31 1.25 -6.09 2.49
CA VAL A 31 2.59 -6.20 3.12
C VAL A 31 2.59 -5.57 4.51
N GLY A 32 2.07 -4.37 4.65
CA GLY A 32 1.98 -3.65 5.92
C GLY A 32 1.16 -4.40 6.96
N MET A 33 -0.01 -4.94 6.58
CA MET A 33 -0.86 -5.72 7.49
C MET A 33 -0.22 -7.04 7.91
N LEU A 34 0.45 -7.76 7.00
CA LEU A 34 1.16 -9.00 7.33
C LEU A 34 2.31 -8.77 8.32
N VAL A 35 3.12 -7.72 8.10
CA VAL A 35 4.17 -7.34 9.05
C VAL A 35 3.56 -6.92 10.39
N GLY A 36 2.41 -6.23 10.37
CA GLY A 36 1.64 -5.87 11.56
C GLY A 36 1.23 -7.08 12.41
N VAL A 37 0.68 -8.11 11.78
CA VAL A 37 0.32 -9.38 12.45
C VAL A 37 1.56 -10.08 13.02
N LEU A 38 2.68 -10.05 12.29
CA LEU A 38 3.95 -10.63 12.74
C LEU A 38 4.48 -9.92 13.99
N ILE A 39 4.55 -8.58 14.00
CA ILE A 39 5.01 -7.84 15.18
C ILE A 39 4.03 -7.93 16.36
N ALA A 40 2.72 -8.04 16.11
CA ALA A 40 1.73 -8.28 17.15
C ALA A 40 1.93 -9.65 17.81
N SER A 41 2.26 -10.67 17.01
CA SER A 41 2.58 -12.02 17.50
C SER A 41 3.87 -12.03 18.33
N GLN A 42 4.86 -11.20 17.98
CA GLN A 42 6.10 -11.04 18.75
C GLN A 42 5.91 -10.43 20.14
N LEU A 43 4.86 -9.61 20.34
CA LEU A 43 4.49 -9.08 21.65
C LEU A 43 3.95 -10.17 22.59
N ASN A 44 3.15 -11.10 22.06
CA ASN A 44 2.62 -12.22 22.85
C ASN A 44 3.62 -13.37 23.02
N PHE A 45 4.42 -13.64 21.98
CA PHE A 45 5.38 -14.74 21.93
C PHE A 45 6.78 -14.23 21.63
N TRP A 46 7.57 -13.98 22.69
CA TRP A 46 8.93 -13.45 22.56
C TRP A 46 9.87 -14.34 21.70
N ARG A 47 9.63 -15.65 21.64
CA ARG A 47 10.40 -16.60 20.81
C ARG A 47 10.25 -16.36 19.30
N LEU A 48 9.21 -15.65 18.85
CA LEU A 48 9.01 -15.27 17.44
C LEU A 48 9.94 -14.13 16.97
N ASN A 49 10.85 -13.64 17.81
CA ASN A 49 11.97 -12.81 17.34
C ASN A 49 13.05 -13.64 16.61
N PHE A 50 12.94 -14.98 16.63
CA PHE A 50 13.81 -15.93 15.93
C PHE A 50 15.31 -15.82 16.25
N ASP A 51 15.68 -15.07 17.29
CA ASP A 51 17.08 -14.71 17.63
C ASP A 51 17.84 -14.05 16.45
N LEU A 52 17.10 -13.50 15.48
CA LEU A 52 17.65 -12.86 14.29
C LEU A 52 17.57 -11.33 14.44
N PRO A 53 18.67 -10.59 14.22
CA PRO A 53 18.72 -9.16 14.51
C PRO A 53 17.83 -8.30 13.59
N TRP A 54 17.43 -8.80 12.41
CA TRP A 54 16.52 -8.09 11.49
C TRP A 54 15.04 -8.44 11.70
N LEU A 55 14.73 -9.55 12.38
CA LEU A 55 13.37 -9.99 12.70
C LEU A 55 12.97 -9.61 14.13
N THR A 56 13.73 -8.75 14.81
CA THR A 56 13.36 -8.28 16.15
C THR A 56 12.26 -7.21 16.07
N PHE A 57 11.33 -7.23 17.02
CA PHE A 57 10.24 -6.25 17.15
C PHE A 57 10.70 -4.79 16.99
N GLY A 58 11.84 -4.43 17.59
CA GLY A 58 12.39 -3.07 17.52
C GLY A 58 12.74 -2.59 16.11
N ARG A 59 13.09 -3.48 15.18
CA ARG A 59 13.41 -3.14 13.78
C ARG A 59 12.24 -3.33 12.82
N LEU A 60 11.36 -4.28 13.11
CA LEU A 60 10.16 -4.52 12.30
C LEU A 60 9.08 -3.46 12.52
N ARG A 61 9.02 -2.80 13.68
CA ARG A 61 8.04 -1.73 13.94
C ARG A 61 8.17 -0.55 12.97
N PRO A 62 9.36 0.06 12.81
CA PRO A 62 9.55 1.13 11.81
C PRO A 62 9.26 0.66 10.38
N LEU A 63 9.56 -0.60 10.05
CA LEU A 63 9.23 -1.19 8.76
C LEU A 63 7.71 -1.28 8.55
N HIS A 64 6.96 -1.76 9.55
CA HIS A 64 5.49 -1.83 9.49
C HIS A 64 4.87 -0.45 9.26
N THR A 65 5.27 0.56 10.04
CA THR A 65 4.70 1.91 9.92
C THR A 65 5.03 2.54 8.57
N ASN A 66 6.25 2.37 8.06
CA ASN A 66 6.64 2.90 6.74
C ASN A 66 6.02 2.14 5.56
N ALA A 67 5.61 0.88 5.76
CA ALA A 67 4.95 0.09 4.72
C ALA A 67 3.43 0.33 4.67
N VAL A 68 2.83 0.73 5.80
CA VAL A 68 1.39 1.03 5.92
C VAL A 68 1.04 2.48 5.57
N ILE A 69 1.92 3.43 5.92
CA ILE A 69 1.76 4.87 5.66
C ILE A 69 2.33 5.19 4.28
#